data_AF-A0A535KKY5-F1
#
_entry.id   AF-A0A535KKY5-F1
#
_cell.length_a   1.000
_cell.length_b   1.000
_cell.length_c   1.000
_cell.angle_alpha   90.00
_cell.angle_beta   90.00
_cell.angle_gamma   90.00
#
_symmetry.space_group_name_H-M   'P 1'
#
loop_
_entity.id
_entity.type
_entity.pdbx_description
1 polymer ?
#
loop_
_entity_poly.entity_id
_entity_poly.type
_entity_poly.pdbx_seq_one_letter_code
_entity_poly.pdbx_strand_id
1 'polypeptide(L)'
;RKKIIGMALFLVVITIGATSPLLTLLSTLLQQDKAADPVLSTQLISLLGGHWGNVLLQTEVAVSASLILAFASNTAVIGAYHVFLALSRMEFFPEFILKRNRFRGTPHWSIAFAVGIPIAVLVLVHGKIDILGDMYAFGLLGAFTVTCLGLDIIRYRERRGGRATAVHLADKRNANGHAPAAPGGKLADSPAPNHASPLSLFNGHRSPAGTLPEGTLTTIASSFERGVVSLWQRLDFWVGVLTTLLVMLAWSISIVSQPLATAFGCSVALAGMSVAYVNYIRGRSPAVIPYLEGCIPDSLLAVLTAGDYHNDAIIKATIDNAYGRPVVFLYLAKPKVGRVPQLFEVVDPYLEDQPAKDTLKQAALMARKARLVPRFVYRQQEPGMAALIWQRVHPCDVVLTAEQAAEAEEINPDRIRYELTPRGKIAHLLKHW
;
A
#
# COMPACT_ATOMS: atom_id res chain seq x y z
N ARG A 1 -16.99 -7.25 -17.91
CA ARG A 1 -17.09 -7.11 -16.43
C ARG A 1 -16.82 -5.68 -15.92
N LYS A 2 -15.63 -5.08 -16.16
CA LYS A 2 -15.32 -3.71 -15.67
C LYS A 2 -16.33 -2.62 -16.09
N LYS A 3 -16.79 -2.63 -17.34
CA LYS A 3 -17.79 -1.65 -17.85
C LYS A 3 -19.15 -1.76 -17.16
N ILE A 4 -19.60 -2.98 -16.85
CA ILE A 4 -20.87 -3.25 -16.15
C ILE A 4 -20.79 -2.79 -14.69
N ILE A 5 -19.68 -3.10 -14.02
CA ILE A 5 -19.44 -2.66 -12.62
C ILE A 5 -19.41 -1.13 -12.54
N GLY A 6 -18.71 -0.46 -13.47
CA GLY A 6 -18.68 1.00 -13.54
C GLY A 6 -20.07 1.60 -13.77
N MET A 7 -20.86 1.02 -14.67
CA MET A 7 -22.23 1.48 -14.94
C MET A 7 -23.16 1.29 -13.74
N ALA A 8 -23.06 0.16 -13.04
CA ALA A 8 -23.84 -0.11 -11.83
C ALA A 8 -23.49 0.88 -10.71
N LEU A 9 -22.19 1.12 -10.47
CA LEU A 9 -21.75 2.07 -9.45
C LEU A 9 -22.22 3.50 -9.77
N PHE A 10 -22.14 3.90 -11.04
CA PHE A 10 -22.62 5.19 -11.51
C PHE A 10 -24.12 5.37 -11.29
N LEU A 11 -24.92 4.35 -11.60
CA LEU A 11 -26.37 4.35 -11.37
C LEU A 11 -26.69 4.50 -9.88
N VAL A 12 -25.99 3.76 -9.02
CA VAL A 12 -26.15 3.86 -7.56
C VAL A 12 -25.81 5.27 -7.06
N VAL A 13 -24.72 5.87 -7.54
CA VAL A 13 -24.33 7.24 -7.16
C VAL A 13 -25.40 8.25 -7.59
N ILE A 14 -25.94 8.15 -8.81
CA ILE A 14 -27.02 9.02 -9.26
C ILE A 14 -28.27 8.83 -8.41
N THR A 15 -28.69 7.58 -8.19
CA THR A 15 -29.89 7.29 -7.41
C THR A 15 -29.76 7.85 -6.00
N ILE A 16 -28.67 7.57 -5.28
CA ILE A 16 -28.45 8.09 -3.92
C ILE A 16 -28.35 9.61 -3.91
N GLY A 17 -27.61 10.18 -4.88
CA GLY A 17 -27.41 11.62 -5.01
C GLY A 17 -28.70 12.39 -5.30
N ALA A 18 -29.67 11.76 -5.96
CA ALA A 18 -30.98 12.36 -6.23
C ALA A 18 -31.99 12.08 -5.11
N THR A 19 -32.08 10.84 -4.62
CA THR A 19 -33.12 10.43 -3.66
C THR A 19 -32.89 11.00 -2.27
N SER A 20 -31.63 11.08 -1.80
CA SER A 20 -31.34 11.56 -0.44
C SER A 20 -31.72 13.04 -0.25
N PRO A 21 -31.32 13.99 -1.11
CA PRO A 21 -31.76 15.38 -1.01
C PRO A 21 -33.27 15.54 -1.20
N LEU A 22 -33.86 14.80 -2.16
CA LEU A 22 -35.30 14.85 -2.41
C LEU A 22 -36.10 14.38 -1.19
N LEU A 23 -35.70 13.28 -0.57
CA LEU A 23 -36.37 12.72 0.61
C LEU A 23 -36.20 13.65 1.82
N THR A 24 -35.01 14.24 1.99
CA THR A 24 -34.76 15.25 3.02
C THR A 24 -35.63 16.49 2.82
N LEU A 25 -35.70 17.01 1.59
CA LEU A 25 -36.51 18.17 1.23
C LEU A 25 -37.99 17.90 1.46
N LEU A 26 -38.52 16.78 0.97
CA LEU A 26 -39.92 16.40 1.18
C LEU A 26 -40.23 16.21 2.66
N SER A 27 -39.38 15.50 3.38
CA SER A 27 -39.60 15.19 4.79
C SER A 27 -39.59 16.44 5.69
N THR A 28 -38.75 17.43 5.37
CA THR A 28 -38.64 18.68 6.13
C THR A 28 -39.75 19.67 5.77
N LEU A 29 -40.12 19.78 4.49
CA LEU A 29 -41.19 20.67 4.04
C LEU A 29 -42.58 20.18 4.47
N LEU A 30 -42.83 18.88 4.50
CA LEU A 30 -44.13 18.33 4.90
C LEU A 30 -44.35 18.33 6.42
N GLN A 31 -43.29 18.46 7.23
CA GLN A 31 -43.35 18.35 8.70
C GLN A 31 -42.49 19.41 9.38
N GLN A 32 -42.71 20.69 9.04
CA GLN A 32 -41.90 21.81 9.53
C GLN A 32 -41.84 21.89 11.07
N ASP A 33 -42.98 21.73 11.75
CA ASP A 33 -43.05 21.79 13.22
C ASP A 33 -42.24 20.67 13.89
N LYS A 34 -42.30 19.46 13.33
CA LYS A 34 -41.58 18.29 13.85
C LYS A 34 -40.10 18.32 13.46
N ALA A 35 -39.75 18.98 12.36
CA ALA A 35 -38.38 19.16 11.93
C ALA A 35 -37.64 20.21 12.78
N ALA A 36 -38.36 21.17 13.36
CA ALA A 36 -37.81 22.14 14.29
C ALA A 36 -37.50 21.56 15.69
N ASP A 37 -38.15 20.44 16.06
CA ASP A 37 -37.92 19.78 17.34
C ASP A 37 -36.65 18.89 17.28
N PRO A 38 -35.66 19.10 18.17
CA PRO A 38 -34.42 18.34 18.17
C PRO A 38 -34.61 16.82 18.36
N VAL A 39 -35.69 16.37 19.02
CA VAL A 39 -35.94 14.93 19.20
C VAL A 39 -36.67 14.35 18.00
N LEU A 40 -37.74 15.02 17.54
CA LEU A 40 -38.60 14.53 16.47
C LEU A 40 -37.96 14.62 15.07
N SER A 41 -36.99 15.54 14.90
CA SER A 41 -36.23 15.69 13.65
C SER A 41 -35.51 14.41 13.23
N THR A 42 -35.13 13.56 14.19
CA THR A 42 -34.49 12.25 13.91
C THR A 42 -35.47 11.18 13.42
N GLN A 43 -36.78 11.40 13.58
CA GLN A 43 -37.84 10.42 13.32
C GLN A 43 -38.74 10.83 12.16
N LEU A 44 -38.39 11.88 11.40
CA LEU A 44 -39.28 12.49 10.41
C LEU A 44 -39.80 11.49 9.38
N ILE A 45 -38.98 10.53 8.94
CA ILE A 45 -39.36 9.51 7.95
C ILE A 45 -40.40 8.56 8.55
N SER A 46 -40.22 8.12 9.79
CA SER A 46 -41.18 7.27 10.50
C SER A 46 -42.48 8.03 10.76
N LEU A 47 -42.39 9.28 11.22
CA LEU A 47 -43.55 10.16 11.43
C LEU A 47 -44.30 10.45 10.14
N LEU A 48 -43.61 10.54 9.00
CA LEU A 48 -44.22 10.67 7.68
C LEU A 48 -45.01 9.41 7.31
N GLY A 49 -44.39 8.24 7.54
CA GLY A 49 -45.05 6.94 7.37
C GLY A 49 -46.29 6.80 8.25
N GLY A 50 -46.26 7.31 9.48
CA GLY A 50 -47.41 7.34 10.37
C GLY A 50 -48.54 8.25 9.89
N HIS A 51 -48.19 9.40 9.34
CA HIS A 51 -49.17 10.37 8.85
C HIS A 51 -49.99 9.83 7.66
N TRP A 52 -49.36 9.09 6.74
CA TRP A 52 -50.01 8.58 5.53
C TRP A 52 -50.41 7.10 5.59
N GLY A 53 -49.73 6.29 6.41
CA GLY A 53 -49.87 4.84 6.46
C GLY A 53 -50.21 4.27 7.84
N ASN A 54 -50.65 5.11 8.77
CA ASN A 54 -51.06 4.74 10.12
C ASN A 54 -49.89 4.24 11.00
N VAL A 55 -50.19 3.93 12.26
CA VAL A 55 -49.20 3.50 13.28
C VAL A 55 -48.41 2.26 12.84
N LEU A 56 -49.02 1.34 12.08
CA LEU A 56 -48.33 0.15 11.57
C LEU A 56 -47.13 0.54 10.69
N LEU A 57 -47.33 1.41 9.70
CA LEU A 57 -46.24 1.85 8.82
C LEU A 57 -45.20 2.68 9.60
N GLN A 58 -45.63 3.52 10.54
CA GLN A 58 -44.72 4.26 11.42
C GLN A 58 -43.78 3.31 12.17
N THR A 59 -44.34 2.28 12.81
CA THR A 59 -43.58 1.31 13.60
C THR A 59 -42.68 0.44 12.73
N GLU A 60 -43.15 0.00 11.56
CA GLU A 60 -42.34 -0.77 10.62
C GLU A 60 -41.12 0.02 10.12
N VAL A 61 -41.32 1.30 9.75
CA VAL A 61 -40.23 2.19 9.35
C VAL A 61 -39.25 2.41 10.50
N ALA A 62 -39.72 2.59 11.74
CA ALA A 62 -38.85 2.74 12.91
C ALA A 62 -38.05 1.47 13.21
N VAL A 63 -38.67 0.29 13.14
CA VAL A 63 -38.03 -1.01 13.39
C VAL A 63 -37.00 -1.30 12.30
N SER A 64 -37.34 -1.09 11.03
CA SER A 64 -36.41 -1.29 9.91
C SER A 64 -35.20 -0.34 10.00
N ALA A 65 -35.42 0.94 10.29
CA ALA A 65 -34.33 1.89 10.51
C ALA A 65 -33.42 1.44 11.68
N SER A 66 -34.01 1.03 12.80
CA SER A 66 -33.26 0.54 13.97
C SER A 66 -32.42 -0.70 13.63
N LEU A 67 -32.97 -1.63 12.85
CA LEU A 67 -32.26 -2.83 12.39
C LEU A 67 -31.07 -2.47 11.48
N ILE A 68 -31.25 -1.49 10.56
CA ILE A 68 -30.17 -1.00 9.69
C ILE A 68 -29.04 -0.36 10.52
N LEU A 69 -29.37 0.45 11.54
CA LEU A 69 -28.37 1.02 12.45
C LEU A 69 -27.61 -0.07 13.22
N ALA A 70 -28.31 -1.11 13.68
CA ALA A 70 -27.67 -2.26 14.35
C ALA A 70 -26.69 -3.00 13.42
N PHE A 71 -27.06 -3.23 12.16
CA PHE A 71 -26.17 -3.82 11.17
C PHE A 71 -24.96 -2.93 10.83
N ALA A 72 -25.17 -1.62 10.72
CA ALA A 72 -24.08 -0.66 10.50
C ALA A 72 -23.09 -0.68 11.67
N SER A 73 -23.58 -0.71 12.91
CA SER A 73 -22.75 -0.82 14.11
C SER A 73 -21.95 -2.13 14.14
N ASN A 74 -22.57 -3.27 13.80
CA ASN A 74 -21.85 -4.55 13.73
C ASN A 74 -20.71 -4.51 12.70
N THR A 75 -20.96 -3.91 11.52
CA THR A 75 -19.96 -3.74 10.47
C THR A 75 -18.81 -2.85 10.94
N ALA A 76 -19.12 -1.75 11.65
CA ALA A 76 -18.11 -0.85 12.21
C ALA A 76 -17.22 -1.54 13.26
N VAL A 77 -17.81 -2.36 14.15
CA VAL A 77 -17.05 -3.14 15.14
C VAL A 77 -16.11 -4.12 14.44
N ILE A 78 -16.58 -4.80 13.40
CA ILE A 78 -15.75 -5.74 12.62
C ILE A 78 -14.56 -5.02 11.98
N GLY A 79 -14.81 -3.87 11.35
CA GLY A 79 -13.76 -3.05 10.77
C GLY A 79 -12.75 -2.57 11.80
N ALA A 80 -13.23 -2.05 12.94
CA ALA A 80 -12.38 -1.47 13.99
C ALA A 80 -11.42 -2.48 14.60
N TYR A 81 -11.88 -3.68 14.96
CA TYR A 81 -10.97 -4.68 15.56
C TYR A 81 -9.92 -5.16 14.54
N HIS A 82 -10.26 -5.24 13.24
CA HIS A 82 -9.29 -5.59 12.20
C HIS A 82 -8.22 -4.52 12.04
N VAL A 83 -8.59 -3.23 12.14
CA VAL A 83 -7.62 -2.13 12.16
C VAL A 83 -6.71 -2.24 13.37
N PHE A 84 -7.23 -2.51 14.58
CA PHE A 84 -6.40 -2.70 15.77
C PHE A 84 -5.43 -3.87 15.64
N LEU A 85 -5.88 -4.99 15.07
CA LEU A 85 -5.00 -6.13 14.77
C LEU A 85 -3.90 -5.76 13.77
N ALA A 86 -4.25 -5.04 12.70
CA ALA A 86 -3.29 -4.61 11.69
C ALA A 86 -2.23 -3.67 12.28
N LEU A 87 -2.66 -2.66 13.04
CA LEU A 87 -1.76 -1.72 13.72
C LEU A 87 -0.85 -2.43 14.73
N SER A 88 -1.37 -3.42 15.46
CA SER A 88 -0.57 -4.21 16.41
C SER A 88 0.45 -5.12 15.70
N ARG A 89 0.08 -5.74 14.57
CA ARG A 89 1.00 -6.55 13.75
C ARG A 89 2.16 -5.73 13.18
N MET A 90 1.89 -4.46 12.87
CA MET A 90 2.86 -3.46 12.42
C MET A 90 3.57 -2.75 13.59
N GLU A 91 3.39 -3.22 14.83
CA GLU A 91 4.02 -2.67 16.05
C GLU A 91 3.68 -1.21 16.37
N PHE A 92 2.63 -0.66 15.74
CA PHE A 92 2.07 0.65 16.11
C PHE A 92 1.14 0.57 17.33
N PHE A 93 0.70 -0.63 17.71
CA PHE A 93 -0.17 -0.83 18.86
C PHE A 93 0.32 -2.01 19.73
N PRO A 94 -0.01 -2.04 21.04
CA PRO A 94 0.52 -3.05 21.96
C PRO A 94 0.22 -4.51 21.55
N GLU A 95 1.21 -5.39 21.73
CA GLU A 95 1.13 -6.79 21.27
C GLU A 95 0.01 -7.62 21.93
N PHE A 96 -0.38 -7.28 23.17
CA PHE A 96 -1.45 -8.01 23.88
C PHE A 96 -2.80 -7.97 23.15
N ILE A 97 -3.01 -7.01 22.24
CA ILE A 97 -4.20 -6.88 21.41
C ILE A 97 -4.32 -8.03 20.41
N LEU A 98 -3.18 -8.64 20.02
CA LEU A 98 -3.11 -9.81 19.16
C LEU A 98 -3.49 -11.12 19.88
N LYS A 99 -3.56 -11.10 21.22
CA LYS A 99 -3.81 -12.30 22.02
C LYS A 99 -5.18 -12.88 21.69
N ARG A 100 -5.20 -14.13 21.23
CA ARG A 100 -6.42 -14.87 20.89
C ARG A 100 -6.88 -15.70 22.08
N ASN A 101 -8.19 -15.82 22.23
CA ASN A 101 -8.78 -16.70 23.24
C ASN A 101 -8.59 -18.17 22.84
N ARG A 102 -8.20 -19.03 23.79
CA ARG A 102 -7.92 -20.45 23.55
C ARG A 102 -9.16 -21.25 23.13
N PHE A 103 -10.36 -20.83 23.56
CA PHE A 103 -11.59 -21.57 23.30
C PHE A 103 -12.17 -21.37 21.90
N ARG A 104 -12.15 -20.13 21.38
CA ARG A 104 -12.79 -19.76 20.10
C ARG A 104 -11.82 -19.21 19.05
N GLY A 105 -10.53 -19.06 19.40
CA GLY A 105 -9.53 -18.44 18.52
C GLY A 105 -9.75 -16.95 18.24
N THR A 106 -10.71 -16.30 18.90
CA THR A 106 -11.08 -14.91 18.63
C THR A 106 -10.15 -13.91 19.33
N PRO A 107 -9.86 -12.76 18.67
CA PRO A 107 -9.04 -11.68 19.23
C PRO A 107 -9.86 -10.86 20.25
N HIS A 108 -10.14 -11.46 21.41
CA HIS A 108 -11.04 -10.91 22.43
C HIS A 108 -10.66 -9.51 22.92
N TRP A 109 -9.36 -9.20 23.08
CA TRP A 109 -8.94 -7.84 23.44
C TRP A 109 -9.24 -6.83 22.34
N SER A 110 -8.93 -7.15 21.09
CA SER A 110 -9.25 -6.26 19.95
C SER A 110 -10.75 -5.96 19.87
N ILE A 111 -11.59 -6.99 20.06
CA ILE A 111 -13.06 -6.84 20.07
C ILE A 111 -13.51 -6.01 21.28
N ALA A 112 -12.96 -6.27 22.45
CA ALA A 112 -13.28 -5.54 23.68
C ALA A 112 -12.95 -4.04 23.54
N PHE A 113 -11.84 -3.66 22.91
CA PHE A 113 -11.54 -2.26 22.62
C PHE A 113 -12.46 -1.67 21.54
N ALA A 114 -12.75 -2.44 20.49
CA ALA A 114 -13.64 -2.00 19.40
C ALA A 114 -15.07 -1.71 19.86
N VAL A 115 -15.51 -2.36 20.95
CA VAL A 115 -16.83 -2.11 21.57
C VAL A 115 -16.72 -1.15 22.75
N GLY A 116 -15.71 -1.31 23.60
CA GLY A 116 -15.56 -0.57 24.85
C GLY A 116 -15.28 0.91 24.65
N ILE A 117 -14.45 1.29 23.65
CA ILE A 117 -14.16 2.69 23.36
C ILE A 117 -15.43 3.44 22.92
N PRO A 118 -16.20 2.98 21.91
CA PRO A 118 -17.46 3.62 21.55
C PRO A 118 -18.46 3.71 22.72
N ILE A 119 -18.58 2.66 23.55
CA ILE A 119 -19.46 2.71 24.74
C ILE A 119 -19.00 3.78 25.72
N ALA A 120 -17.69 3.88 26.01
CA ALA A 120 -17.16 4.90 26.89
C ALA A 120 -17.44 6.32 26.36
N VAL A 121 -17.32 6.52 25.05
CA VAL A 121 -17.66 7.79 24.40
C VAL A 121 -19.15 8.09 24.51
N LEU A 122 -20.03 7.10 24.29
CA LEU A 122 -21.48 7.26 24.41
C LEU A 122 -21.88 7.70 25.84
N VAL A 123 -21.28 7.08 26.86
CA VAL A 123 -21.49 7.45 28.26
C VAL A 123 -20.99 8.86 28.55
N LEU A 124 -19.79 9.22 28.06
CA LEU A 124 -19.19 10.55 28.26
C LEU A 124 -20.06 11.66 27.66
N VAL A 125 -20.65 11.43 26.48
CA VAL A 125 -21.50 12.38 25.77
C VAL A 125 -22.95 12.40 26.32
N HIS A 126 -23.27 11.54 27.30
CA HIS A 126 -24.61 11.43 27.90
C HIS A 126 -25.72 11.17 26.86
N GLY A 127 -25.40 10.46 25.77
CA GLY A 127 -26.37 10.16 24.71
C GLY A 127 -26.78 11.35 23.84
N LYS A 128 -26.11 12.51 23.92
CA LYS A 128 -26.38 13.65 23.02
C LYS A 128 -25.87 13.36 21.61
N ILE A 129 -26.81 13.01 20.73
CA ILE A 129 -26.53 12.61 19.35
C ILE A 129 -25.88 13.71 18.50
N ASP A 130 -26.16 14.99 18.74
CA ASP A 130 -25.56 16.10 17.98
C ASP A 130 -24.05 16.17 18.20
N ILE A 131 -23.64 16.12 19.47
CA ILE A 131 -22.21 16.11 19.84
C ILE A 131 -21.53 14.87 19.28
N LEU A 132 -22.20 13.71 19.34
CA LEU A 132 -21.66 12.46 18.79
C LEU A 132 -21.50 12.53 17.27
N GLY A 133 -22.46 13.17 16.58
CA GLY A 133 -22.43 13.45 15.15
C GLY A 133 -21.27 14.37 14.77
N ASP A 134 -21.07 15.45 15.51
CA ASP A 134 -19.95 16.38 15.32
C ASP A 134 -18.59 15.69 15.50
N MET A 135 -18.45 14.87 16.56
CA MET A 135 -17.22 14.08 16.80
C MET A 135 -16.95 13.08 15.68
N TYR A 136 -18.00 12.42 15.18
CA TYR A 136 -17.89 11.49 14.05
C TYR A 136 -17.49 12.21 12.76
N ALA A 137 -18.14 13.34 12.44
CA ALA A 137 -17.83 14.14 11.26
C ALA A 137 -16.38 14.66 11.31
N PHE A 138 -15.94 15.17 12.46
CA PHE A 138 -14.56 15.60 12.67
C PHE A 138 -13.55 14.48 12.39
N GLY A 139 -13.78 13.29 12.97
CA GLY A 139 -12.90 12.13 12.81
C GLY A 139 -12.84 11.63 11.36
N LEU A 140 -14.00 11.51 10.71
CA LEU A 140 -14.11 11.03 9.33
C LEU A 140 -13.48 12.02 8.34
N LEU A 141 -13.77 13.32 8.47
CA LEU A 141 -13.16 14.35 7.61
C LEU A 141 -11.65 14.42 7.81
N GLY A 142 -11.16 14.29 9.04
CA GLY A 142 -9.73 14.21 9.33
C GLY A 142 -9.07 13.00 8.67
N ALA A 143 -9.65 11.80 8.81
CA ALA A 143 -9.14 10.59 8.19
C ALA A 143 -9.13 10.66 6.65
N PHE A 144 -10.18 11.21 6.03
CA PHE A 144 -10.21 11.44 4.58
C PHE A 144 -9.19 12.49 4.15
N THR A 145 -8.99 13.57 4.90
CA THR A 145 -7.96 14.57 4.60
C THR A 145 -6.58 13.93 4.51
N VAL A 146 -6.21 13.11 5.51
CA VAL A 146 -4.92 12.41 5.53
C VAL A 146 -4.81 11.41 4.37
N THR A 147 -5.89 10.68 4.07
CA THR A 147 -5.92 9.69 2.99
C THR A 147 -5.77 10.35 1.62
N CYS A 148 -6.56 11.38 1.34
CA CYS A 148 -6.53 12.16 0.11
C CYS A 148 -5.15 12.80 -0.09
N LEU A 149 -4.61 13.44 0.95
CA LEU A 149 -3.27 14.02 0.91
C LEU A 149 -2.19 12.96 0.64
N GLY A 150 -2.27 11.80 1.30
CA GLY A 150 -1.35 10.69 1.08
C GLY A 150 -1.38 10.17 -0.37
N LEU A 151 -2.57 10.00 -0.94
CA LEU A 151 -2.75 9.59 -2.34
C LEU A 151 -2.22 10.64 -3.31
N ASP A 152 -2.44 11.93 -3.05
CA ASP A 152 -1.92 13.02 -3.88
C ASP A 152 -0.40 13.09 -3.84
N ILE A 153 0.23 12.89 -2.67
CA ILE A 153 1.69 12.78 -2.53
C ILE A 153 2.22 11.59 -3.33
N ILE A 154 1.58 10.42 -3.25
CA ILE A 154 1.98 9.23 -4.01
C ILE A 154 1.86 9.49 -5.52
N ARG A 155 0.72 10.01 -5.98
CA ARG A 155 0.47 10.39 -7.38
C ARG A 155 1.52 11.37 -7.89
N TYR A 156 1.89 12.35 -7.07
CA TYR A 156 2.90 13.33 -7.40
C TYR A 156 4.30 12.70 -7.51
N ARG A 157 4.67 11.82 -6.58
CA ARG A 157 5.95 11.11 -6.59
C ARG A 157 6.07 10.17 -7.78
N GLU A 158 5.04 9.40 -8.09
CA GLU A 158 5.02 8.49 -9.25
C GLU A 158 5.18 9.25 -10.57
N ARG A 159 4.56 10.43 -10.71
CA ARG A 159 4.74 11.29 -11.89
C ARG A 159 6.18 11.79 -12.04
N ARG A 160 6.88 12.04 -10.94
CA ARG A 160 8.30 12.44 -10.95
C ARG A 160 9.21 11.25 -11.23
N GLY A 161 8.96 10.10 -10.60
CA GLY A 161 9.74 8.86 -10.78
C GLY A 161 9.62 8.27 -12.18
N GLY A 162 8.41 8.18 -12.73
CA GLY A 162 8.17 7.69 -14.09
C GLY A 162 8.82 8.55 -15.18
N ARG A 163 9.02 9.85 -14.92
CA ARG A 163 9.80 10.74 -15.81
C ARG A 163 11.29 10.44 -15.76
N ALA A 164 11.86 10.12 -14.60
CA ALA A 164 13.27 9.76 -14.48
C ALA A 164 13.59 8.42 -15.18
N THR A 165 12.72 7.42 -15.03
CA THR A 165 12.87 6.12 -15.72
C THR A 165 12.68 6.25 -17.23
N ALA A 166 11.74 7.08 -17.68
CA ALA A 166 11.54 7.36 -19.11
C ALA A 166 12.73 8.11 -19.72
N VAL A 167 13.34 9.05 -18.99
CA VAL A 167 14.57 9.74 -19.42
C VAL A 167 15.73 8.75 -19.48
N HIS A 168 15.90 7.86 -18.50
CA HIS A 168 16.95 6.84 -18.53
C HIS A 168 16.78 5.81 -19.66
N LEU A 169 15.54 5.43 -19.99
CA LEU A 169 15.24 4.56 -21.14
C LEU A 169 15.45 5.28 -22.48
N ALA A 170 15.14 6.58 -22.55
CA ALA A 170 15.42 7.39 -23.73
C ALA A 170 16.93 7.59 -23.92
N ASP A 171 17.69 7.76 -22.83
CA ASP A 171 19.14 7.91 -22.86
C ASP A 171 19.83 6.60 -23.27
N LYS A 172 19.37 5.44 -22.75
CA LYS A 172 19.79 4.11 -23.24
C LYS A 172 19.41 3.86 -24.71
N ARG A 173 18.28 4.37 -25.17
CA ARG A 173 17.84 4.23 -26.56
C ARG A 173 18.61 5.14 -27.51
N ASN A 174 19.04 6.30 -27.04
CA ASN A 174 19.92 7.21 -27.79
C ASN A 174 21.38 6.75 -27.78
N ALA A 175 21.84 6.08 -26.71
CA ALA A 175 23.13 5.41 -26.66
C ALA A 175 23.20 4.21 -27.62
N ASN A 176 22.06 3.53 -27.83
CA ASN A 176 21.91 2.46 -28.83
C ASN A 176 21.54 3.01 -30.22
N GLY A 177 22.34 3.94 -30.75
CA GLY A 177 22.67 4.13 -32.18
C GLY A 177 21.61 4.11 -33.30
N HIS A 178 20.31 4.13 -33.04
CA HIS A 178 19.27 4.16 -34.09
C HIS A 178 18.43 5.41 -33.97
N ALA A 179 19.00 6.54 -34.39
CA ALA A 179 18.26 7.74 -34.72
C ALA A 179 17.47 7.52 -36.02
N PRO A 180 16.16 7.80 -36.08
CA PRO A 180 15.45 7.87 -37.34
C PRO A 180 15.92 9.14 -38.08
N ALA A 181 16.47 8.95 -39.27
CA ALA A 181 16.97 10.03 -40.12
C ALA A 181 15.86 11.08 -40.38
N ALA A 182 16.17 12.35 -40.10
CA ALA A 182 15.34 13.48 -40.51
C ALA A 182 15.35 13.60 -42.05
N PRO A 183 14.24 13.97 -42.70
CA PRO A 183 14.21 14.11 -44.15
C PRO A 183 14.90 15.41 -44.56
N GLY A 184 16.09 15.27 -45.15
CA GLY A 184 16.86 16.36 -45.75
C GLY A 184 16.18 16.89 -47.02
N GLY A 185 16.14 18.22 -47.14
CA GLY A 185 15.60 18.94 -48.28
C GLY A 185 16.42 18.73 -49.56
N LYS A 186 15.70 18.76 -50.69
CA LYS A 186 16.21 18.69 -52.07
C LYS A 186 17.20 19.81 -52.39
N LEU A 187 18.24 19.50 -53.17
CA LEU A 187 18.64 20.19 -54.42
C LEU A 187 19.82 19.47 -55.10
N ALA A 188 19.83 19.54 -56.44
CA ALA A 188 20.89 19.19 -57.42
C ALA A 188 20.89 17.77 -58.06
N ASP A 189 20.17 17.70 -59.19
CA ASP A 189 20.57 17.27 -60.55
C ASP A 189 21.52 16.08 -60.82
N SER A 190 20.92 15.04 -61.46
CA SER A 190 21.34 14.28 -62.68
C SER A 190 22.73 13.59 -62.79
N PRO A 191 22.91 12.60 -63.69
CA PRO A 191 22.16 11.35 -63.88
C PRO A 191 23.08 10.09 -63.91
N ALA A 192 22.45 8.91 -63.74
CA ALA A 192 22.76 7.52 -64.20
C ALA A 192 24.08 7.23 -64.99
N PRO A 193 24.65 5.99 -65.01
CA PRO A 193 23.86 4.75 -65.19
C PRO A 193 24.39 3.40 -64.66
N ASN A 194 23.43 2.46 -64.56
CA ASN A 194 23.44 1.05 -64.99
C ASN A 194 24.60 0.11 -64.61
N HIS A 195 24.26 -0.98 -63.92
CA HIS A 195 24.37 -2.37 -64.40
C HIS A 195 23.60 -3.27 -63.40
N ALA A 196 22.39 -3.72 -63.75
CA ALA A 196 22.13 -5.02 -64.38
C ALA A 196 22.45 -6.22 -63.45
N SER A 197 21.40 -6.68 -62.75
CA SER A 197 20.89 -8.05 -62.54
C SER A 197 21.60 -9.17 -63.34
N PRO A 198 21.51 -10.49 -63.01
CA PRO A 198 20.31 -11.13 -62.42
C PRO A 198 20.52 -12.40 -61.56
N LEU A 199 19.51 -12.79 -60.78
CA LEU A 199 19.04 -14.19 -60.73
C LEU A 199 17.68 -14.22 -60.05
N SER A 200 16.67 -14.03 -60.90
CA SER A 200 15.34 -14.58 -60.77
C SER A 200 15.39 -16.09 -60.54
N LEU A 201 14.49 -16.61 -59.70
CA LEU A 201 13.58 -17.74 -59.98
C LEU A 201 13.31 -18.51 -58.67
N PHE A 202 12.14 -18.30 -58.07
CA PHE A 202 11.04 -19.24 -58.24
C PHE A 202 9.74 -18.71 -57.60
N ASN A 203 8.73 -18.52 -58.45
CA ASN A 203 7.28 -18.70 -58.27
C ASN A 203 6.63 -18.49 -56.88
N GLY A 204 5.52 -17.76 -56.74
CA GLY A 204 4.62 -17.19 -57.73
C GLY A 204 3.21 -17.01 -57.14
N HIS A 205 2.58 -15.88 -57.49
CA HIS A 205 1.12 -15.61 -57.52
C HIS A 205 0.43 -15.34 -56.16
N ARG A 206 -0.46 -14.35 -56.01
CA ARG A 206 -0.97 -13.25 -56.84
C ARG A 206 -1.75 -12.35 -55.87
N SER A 207 -1.56 -11.04 -55.91
CA SER A 207 -2.52 -10.08 -55.35
C SER A 207 -3.43 -9.61 -56.49
N PRO A 208 -4.74 -9.38 -56.27
CA PRO A 208 -5.48 -8.39 -57.02
C PRO A 208 -5.43 -7.06 -56.26
N ALA A 209 -5.12 -6.02 -57.02
CA ALA A 209 -5.00 -4.64 -56.60
C ALA A 209 -6.34 -4.03 -56.17
N GLY A 210 -6.23 -2.99 -55.32
CA GLY A 210 -7.23 -1.94 -55.19
C GLY A 210 -7.55 -1.58 -53.75
N THR A 211 -6.91 -0.54 -53.21
CA THR A 211 -7.55 0.52 -52.38
C THR A 211 -6.54 1.62 -51.99
N LEU A 212 -7.08 2.84 -51.92
CA LEU A 212 -6.47 4.15 -51.66
C LEU A 212 -5.73 4.25 -50.30
N PRO A 213 -4.90 5.28 -50.05
CA PRO A 213 -3.99 5.30 -48.91
C PRO A 213 -4.71 5.51 -47.56
N GLU A 214 -4.83 4.44 -46.78
CA GLU A 214 -5.36 4.40 -45.39
C GLU A 214 -4.38 4.93 -44.31
N GLY A 215 -3.31 5.62 -44.70
CA GLY A 215 -2.23 6.03 -43.79
C GLY A 215 -2.45 7.36 -43.04
N THR A 216 -3.34 8.24 -43.53
CA THR A 216 -3.41 9.61 -42.99
C THR A 216 -4.43 9.75 -41.86
N LEU A 217 -5.54 9.01 -41.89
CA LEU A 217 -6.57 9.07 -40.83
C LEU A 217 -6.21 8.28 -39.58
N THR A 218 -5.46 7.19 -39.71
CA THR A 218 -4.98 6.36 -38.59
C THR A 218 -3.90 7.08 -37.76
N THR A 219 -3.10 7.93 -38.40
CA THR A 219 -2.06 8.74 -37.75
C THR A 219 -2.65 9.93 -36.97
N ILE A 220 -3.72 10.55 -37.47
CA ILE A 220 -4.46 11.62 -36.79
C ILE A 220 -5.33 11.05 -35.65
N ALA A 221 -5.99 9.91 -35.86
CA ALA A 221 -6.80 9.27 -34.82
C ALA A 221 -5.95 8.82 -33.62
N SER A 222 -4.79 8.21 -33.87
CA SER A 222 -3.88 7.77 -32.80
C SER A 222 -3.15 8.91 -32.07
N SER A 223 -3.04 10.10 -32.66
CA SER A 223 -2.50 11.29 -31.99
C SER A 223 -3.56 12.03 -31.18
N PHE A 224 -4.82 12.04 -31.65
CA PHE A 224 -5.95 12.57 -30.88
C PHE A 224 -6.25 11.71 -29.65
N GLU A 225 -6.25 10.38 -29.76
CA GLU A 225 -6.47 9.50 -28.59
C GLU A 225 -5.35 9.63 -27.55
N ARG A 226 -4.08 9.75 -27.96
CA ARG A 226 -2.97 10.02 -27.04
C ARG A 226 -3.08 11.39 -26.36
N GLY A 227 -3.56 12.40 -27.08
CA GLY A 227 -3.83 13.73 -26.54
C GLY A 227 -4.95 13.72 -25.51
N VAL A 228 -6.06 13.04 -25.81
CA VAL A 228 -7.22 12.89 -24.91
C VAL A 228 -6.83 12.13 -23.65
N VAL A 229 -6.09 11.03 -23.74
CA VAL A 229 -5.64 10.26 -22.56
C VAL A 229 -4.67 11.07 -21.69
N SER A 230 -3.75 11.83 -22.29
CA SER A 230 -2.83 12.72 -21.57
C SER A 230 -3.57 13.88 -20.87
N LEU A 231 -4.56 14.48 -21.54
CA LEU A 231 -5.45 15.48 -20.95
C LEU A 231 -6.30 14.89 -19.81
N TRP A 232 -6.85 13.69 -19.99
CA TRP A 232 -7.61 12.98 -18.96
C TRP A 232 -6.75 12.68 -17.73
N GLN A 233 -5.51 12.24 -17.91
CA GLN A 233 -4.59 12.02 -16.79
C GLN A 233 -4.21 13.33 -16.09
N ARG A 234 -4.12 14.46 -16.80
CA ARG A 234 -3.89 15.77 -16.18
C ARG A 234 -5.12 16.23 -15.39
N LEU A 235 -6.31 16.10 -15.97
CA LEU A 235 -7.58 16.45 -15.34
C LEU A 235 -7.85 15.59 -14.10
N ASP A 236 -7.67 14.28 -14.18
CA ASP A 236 -7.88 13.35 -13.06
C ASP A 236 -7.00 13.69 -11.84
N PHE A 237 -5.76 14.14 -12.09
CA PHE A 237 -4.89 14.64 -11.01
C PHE A 237 -5.40 15.92 -10.38
N TRP A 238 -5.80 16.91 -11.19
CA TRP A 238 -6.34 18.17 -10.68
C TRP A 238 -7.68 17.98 -9.98
N VAL A 239 -8.51 17.05 -10.44
CA VAL A 239 -9.75 16.63 -9.76
C VAL A 239 -9.40 16.04 -8.39
N GLY A 240 -8.38 15.17 -8.31
CA GLY A 240 -7.87 14.66 -7.03
C GLY A 240 -7.45 15.77 -6.07
N VAL A 241 -6.59 16.68 -6.52
CA VAL A 241 -6.13 17.80 -5.70
C VAL A 241 -7.28 18.71 -5.26
N LEU A 242 -8.25 18.97 -6.14
CA LEU A 242 -9.45 19.74 -5.81
C LEU A 242 -10.28 19.04 -4.72
N THR A 243 -10.47 17.72 -4.81
CA THR A 243 -11.18 16.97 -3.76
C THR A 243 -10.47 17.05 -2.42
N THR A 244 -9.13 16.96 -2.41
CA THR A 244 -8.32 17.11 -1.20
C THR A 244 -8.49 18.50 -0.59
N LEU A 245 -8.48 19.56 -1.40
CA LEU A 245 -8.70 20.93 -0.93
C LEU A 245 -10.09 21.11 -0.33
N LEU A 246 -11.14 20.58 -0.97
CA LEU A 246 -12.51 20.67 -0.46
C LEU A 246 -12.68 19.95 0.88
N VAL A 247 -12.15 18.72 0.99
CA VAL A 247 -12.23 17.93 2.23
C VAL A 247 -11.42 18.60 3.35
N MET A 248 -10.22 19.11 3.03
CA MET A 248 -9.37 19.82 3.98
C MET A 248 -10.02 21.12 4.46
N LEU A 249 -10.70 21.86 3.57
CA LEU A 249 -11.46 23.05 3.92
C LEU A 249 -12.64 22.71 4.83
N ALA A 250 -13.41 21.67 4.51
CA ALA A 250 -14.52 21.21 5.35
C ALA A 250 -14.05 20.79 6.75
N TRP A 251 -12.91 20.08 6.84
CA TRP A 251 -12.30 19.73 8.11
C TRP A 251 -11.80 20.96 8.88
N SER A 252 -11.21 21.93 8.19
CA SER A 252 -10.74 23.19 8.78
C SER A 252 -11.88 24.04 9.34
N ILE A 253 -13.03 24.07 8.67
CA ILE A 253 -14.25 24.69 9.20
C ILE A 253 -14.66 23.99 10.50
N SER A 254 -14.66 22.66 10.51
CA SER A 254 -15.04 21.85 11.68
C SER A 254 -14.15 22.12 12.90
N ILE A 255 -12.85 22.37 12.69
CA ILE A 255 -11.89 22.74 13.75
C ILE A 255 -12.34 23.99 14.52
N VAL A 256 -12.93 24.96 13.81
CA VAL A 256 -13.35 26.24 14.40
C VAL A 256 -14.81 26.20 14.86
N SER A 257 -15.70 25.58 14.08
CA SER A 257 -17.14 25.58 14.36
C SER A 257 -17.53 24.62 15.48
N GLN A 258 -16.76 23.55 15.71
CA GLN A 258 -17.10 22.48 16.66
C GLN A 258 -15.96 22.26 17.67
N PRO A 259 -15.82 23.14 18.68
CA PRO A 259 -14.69 23.10 19.61
C PRO A 259 -14.67 21.82 20.47
N LEU A 260 -15.83 21.28 20.85
CA LEU A 260 -15.93 20.03 21.61
C LEU A 260 -15.44 18.83 20.80
N ALA A 261 -15.88 18.72 19.54
CA ALA A 261 -15.46 17.67 18.63
C ALA A 261 -13.96 17.76 18.33
N THR A 262 -13.45 18.98 18.16
CA THR A 262 -12.03 19.26 17.94
C THR A 262 -11.18 18.88 19.14
N ALA A 263 -11.57 19.30 20.35
CA ALA A 263 -10.85 18.95 21.56
C ALA A 263 -10.82 17.43 21.78
N PHE A 264 -11.96 16.76 21.59
CA PHE A 264 -12.04 15.31 21.67
C PHE A 264 -11.16 14.64 20.62
N GLY A 265 -11.34 14.97 19.34
CA GLY A 265 -10.62 14.34 18.24
C GLY A 265 -9.12 14.53 18.33
N CYS A 266 -8.65 15.74 18.67
CA CYS A 266 -7.24 16.02 18.93
C CYS A 266 -6.70 15.21 20.12
N SER A 267 -7.45 15.10 21.22
CA SER A 267 -7.03 14.31 22.38
C SER A 267 -6.89 12.82 22.05
N VAL A 268 -7.85 12.24 21.32
CA VAL A 268 -7.82 10.84 20.89
C VAL A 268 -6.69 10.60 19.91
N ALA A 269 -6.47 11.52 18.95
CA ALA A 269 -5.37 11.42 18.01
C ALA A 269 -4.01 11.50 18.72
N LEU A 270 -3.84 12.43 19.67
CA LEU A 270 -2.62 12.54 20.47
C LEU A 270 -2.39 11.31 21.34
N ALA A 271 -3.43 10.77 21.98
CA ALA A 271 -3.34 9.55 22.76
C ALA A 271 -2.93 8.35 21.89
N GLY A 272 -3.57 8.17 20.73
CA GLY A 272 -3.22 7.13 19.76
C GLY A 272 -1.79 7.27 19.24
N MET A 273 -1.37 8.49 18.89
CA MET A 273 -0.01 8.78 18.44
C MET A 273 1.02 8.54 19.56
N SER A 274 0.68 8.88 20.81
CA SER A 274 1.55 8.64 21.97
C SER A 274 1.74 7.14 22.24
N VAL A 275 0.65 6.36 22.19
CA VAL A 275 0.72 4.90 22.28
C VAL A 275 1.58 4.33 21.16
N ALA A 276 1.37 4.79 19.92
CA ALA A 276 2.15 4.36 18.78
C ALA A 276 3.63 4.74 18.90
N TYR A 277 3.95 5.95 19.36
CA TYR A 277 5.31 6.41 19.54
C TYR A 277 6.04 5.64 20.66
N VAL A 278 5.39 5.43 21.81
CA VAL A 278 5.95 4.64 22.92
C VAL A 278 6.16 3.20 22.49
N ASN A 279 5.19 2.61 21.79
CA ASN A 279 5.32 1.24 21.31
C ASN A 279 6.37 1.13 20.20
N TYR A 280 6.49 2.13 19.33
CA TYR A 280 7.53 2.19 18.31
C TYR A 280 8.93 2.27 18.93
N ILE A 281 9.13 3.07 19.99
CA ILE A 281 10.42 3.14 20.69
C ILE A 281 10.78 1.81 21.36
N ARG A 282 9.81 1.11 21.94
CA ARG A 282 10.00 -0.19 22.61
C ARG A 282 10.09 -1.37 21.61
N GLY A 283 9.37 -1.25 20.50
CA GLY A 283 9.08 -2.30 19.52
C GLY A 283 10.11 -2.35 18.41
N ARG A 284 10.49 -1.21 17.83
CA ARG A 284 11.46 -1.00 16.72
C ARG A 284 11.98 -2.28 16.04
N SER A 285 11.07 -3.08 15.47
CA SER A 285 11.48 -4.06 14.48
C SER A 285 11.95 -3.32 13.23
N PRO A 286 13.04 -3.79 12.60
CA PRO A 286 13.55 -3.14 11.41
C PRO A 286 12.53 -3.16 10.28
N ALA A 287 12.51 -2.10 9.46
CA ALA A 287 11.75 -2.11 8.22
C ALA A 287 12.39 -3.16 7.29
N VAL A 288 11.72 -4.29 7.15
CA VAL A 288 12.12 -5.36 6.24
C VAL A 288 11.63 -5.02 4.84
N ILE A 289 12.55 -4.98 3.89
CA ILE A 289 12.26 -4.59 2.53
C ILE A 289 11.87 -5.84 1.75
N PRO A 290 10.66 -5.90 1.15
CA PRO A 290 10.21 -7.06 0.40
C PRO A 290 10.92 -7.21 -0.95
N TYR A 291 11.53 -6.14 -1.49
CA TYR A 291 12.28 -6.17 -2.74
C TYR A 291 13.56 -5.32 -2.68
N LEU A 292 14.71 -5.93 -2.93
CA LEU A 292 15.98 -5.21 -3.11
C LEU A 292 15.99 -4.56 -4.50
N GLU A 293 15.85 -3.24 -4.56
CA GLU A 293 16.08 -2.47 -5.78
C GLU A 293 17.59 -2.24 -5.98
N GLY A 294 18.18 -2.95 -6.93
CA GLY A 294 19.53 -2.68 -7.44
C GLY A 294 20.69 -3.36 -6.70
N CYS A 295 21.88 -3.16 -7.25
CA CYS A 295 23.17 -3.60 -6.70
C CYS A 295 23.58 -2.68 -5.54
N ILE A 296 24.17 -3.25 -4.49
CA ILE A 296 24.73 -2.51 -3.36
C ILE A 296 26.23 -2.85 -3.33
N PRO A 297 27.03 -2.19 -4.17
CA PRO A 297 28.45 -2.51 -4.27
C PRO A 297 29.13 -2.25 -2.93
N ASP A 298 30.16 -3.06 -2.64
CA ASP A 298 30.96 -2.99 -1.42
C ASP A 298 30.16 -3.20 -0.11
N SER A 299 29.15 -4.07 -0.16
CA SER A 299 28.34 -4.44 1.00
C SER A 299 28.71 -5.81 1.59
N LEU A 300 28.41 -6.00 2.87
CA LEU A 300 28.46 -7.31 3.53
C LEU A 300 27.06 -7.93 3.56
N LEU A 301 26.96 -9.21 3.20
CA LEU A 301 25.72 -9.99 3.25
C LEU A 301 25.80 -11.01 4.39
N ALA A 302 25.02 -10.81 5.43
CA ALA A 302 24.83 -11.78 6.50
C ALA A 302 23.61 -12.66 6.19
N VAL A 303 23.79 -13.98 6.12
CA VAL A 303 22.66 -14.91 5.95
C VAL A 303 22.31 -15.53 7.29
N LEU A 304 21.07 -15.31 7.71
CA LEU A 304 20.48 -15.79 8.95
C LEU A 304 19.42 -16.82 8.59
N THR A 305 19.39 -17.97 9.25
CA THR A 305 18.43 -19.03 8.97
C THR A 305 17.52 -19.28 10.16
N ALA A 306 16.26 -19.63 9.89
CA ALA A 306 15.28 -19.81 10.95
C ALA A 306 15.59 -21.02 11.84
N GLY A 307 15.77 -20.76 13.13
CA GLY A 307 16.04 -21.78 14.15
C GLY A 307 17.53 -22.15 14.29
N ASP A 308 18.44 -21.42 13.65
CA ASP A 308 19.87 -21.60 13.84
C ASP A 308 20.36 -20.84 15.09
N TYR A 309 21.01 -21.56 16.01
CA TYR A 309 21.59 -21.00 17.23
C TYR A 309 22.80 -20.10 16.94
N HIS A 310 23.39 -20.18 15.75
CA HIS A 310 24.57 -19.41 15.35
C HIS A 310 24.24 -18.02 14.78
N ASN A 311 22.96 -17.66 14.62
CA ASN A 311 22.54 -16.37 14.07
C ASN A 311 23.16 -15.18 14.82
N ASP A 312 23.23 -15.26 16.16
CA ASP A 312 23.89 -14.25 17.00
C ASP A 312 25.37 -14.06 16.65
N ALA A 313 26.06 -15.16 16.34
CA ALA A 313 27.47 -15.17 16.03
C ALA A 313 27.71 -14.58 14.64
N ILE A 314 26.86 -14.93 13.66
CA ILE A 314 26.87 -14.34 12.31
C ILE A 314 26.67 -12.83 12.39
N ILE A 315 25.63 -12.37 13.11
CA ILE A 315 25.35 -10.93 13.29
C ILE A 315 26.57 -10.21 13.84
N LYS A 316 27.19 -10.76 14.88
CA LYS A 316 28.37 -10.15 15.51
C LYS A 316 29.56 -10.11 14.56
N ALA A 317 29.90 -11.23 13.92
CA ALA A 317 31.02 -11.32 12.99
C ALA A 317 30.83 -10.39 11.79
N THR A 318 29.61 -10.23 11.27
CA THR A 318 29.33 -9.27 10.20
C THR A 318 29.55 -7.83 10.66
N ILE A 319 29.09 -7.47 11.87
CA ILE A 319 29.23 -6.11 12.39
C ILE A 319 30.69 -5.78 12.68
N ASP A 320 31.43 -6.71 13.27
CA ASP A 320 32.84 -6.54 13.62
C ASP A 320 33.71 -6.40 12.34
N ASN A 321 33.35 -7.07 11.25
CA ASN A 321 34.03 -7.00 9.96
C ASN A 321 33.43 -5.98 8.98
N ALA A 322 32.40 -5.21 9.36
CA ALA A 322 31.76 -4.27 8.44
C ALA A 322 32.66 -3.08 8.10
N TYR A 323 33.56 -2.65 8.99
CA TYR A 323 34.47 -1.49 8.81
C TYR A 323 33.80 -0.24 8.19
N GLY A 324 32.52 0.02 8.53
CA GLY A 324 31.73 1.14 8.00
C GLY A 324 31.04 0.91 6.66
N ARG A 325 31.19 -0.27 6.05
CA ARG A 325 30.50 -0.68 4.82
C ARG A 325 29.01 -0.97 5.07
N PRO A 326 28.15 -0.83 4.04
CA PRO A 326 26.74 -1.19 4.13
C PRO A 326 26.56 -2.67 4.47
N VAL A 327 25.63 -3.00 5.36
CA VAL A 327 25.35 -4.38 5.75
C VAL A 327 23.94 -4.77 5.34
N VAL A 328 23.79 -5.94 4.73
CA VAL A 328 22.52 -6.54 4.35
C VAL A 328 22.32 -7.80 5.18
N PHE A 329 21.30 -7.81 6.03
CA PHE A 329 20.87 -9.00 6.77
C PHE A 329 19.76 -9.70 6.00
N LEU A 330 20.05 -10.88 5.47
CA LEU A 330 19.10 -11.77 4.81
C LEU A 330 18.62 -12.83 5.81
N TYR A 331 17.33 -12.83 6.14
CA TYR A 331 16.72 -13.89 6.95
C TYR A 331 15.97 -14.88 6.06
N LEU A 332 16.37 -16.15 6.14
CA LEU A 332 15.76 -17.29 5.46
C LEU A 332 14.82 -18.02 6.43
N ALA A 333 13.53 -17.80 6.25
CA ALA A 333 12.47 -18.39 7.08
C ALA A 333 12.13 -19.82 6.65
N LYS A 334 11.79 -20.68 7.61
CA LYS A 334 11.29 -22.03 7.30
C LYS A 334 10.04 -21.93 6.42
N PRO A 335 9.90 -22.78 5.38
CA PRO A 335 8.72 -22.78 4.53
C PRO A 335 7.48 -23.07 5.39
N LYS A 336 6.57 -22.10 5.49
CA LYS A 336 5.27 -22.29 6.14
C LYS A 336 4.33 -22.93 5.13
N VAL A 337 3.76 -24.09 5.48
CA VAL A 337 2.79 -24.81 4.65
C VAL A 337 1.67 -23.86 4.23
N GLY A 338 1.51 -23.70 2.91
CA GLY A 338 0.66 -22.67 2.30
C GLY A 338 -0.78 -22.73 2.81
N ARG A 339 -1.18 -21.73 3.59
CA ARG A 339 -2.60 -21.44 3.82
C ARG A 339 -3.15 -20.82 2.54
N VAL A 340 -4.29 -21.31 2.06
CA VAL A 340 -4.97 -20.69 0.91
C VAL A 340 -5.34 -19.26 1.30
N PRO A 341 -4.78 -18.22 0.65
CA PRO A 341 -5.08 -16.83 0.98
C PRO A 341 -6.55 -16.56 0.67
N GLN A 342 -7.23 -15.82 1.55
CA GLN A 342 -8.59 -15.38 1.28
C GLN A 342 -8.60 -14.29 0.20
N LEU A 343 -9.73 -14.13 -0.50
CA LEU A 343 -9.89 -13.09 -1.51
C LEU A 343 -9.59 -11.71 -0.87
N PHE A 344 -8.63 -10.97 -1.43
CA PHE A 344 -8.13 -9.67 -0.93
C PHE A 344 -7.28 -9.71 0.36
N GLU A 345 -6.84 -10.88 0.82
CA GLU A 345 -5.84 -10.96 1.90
C GLU A 345 -4.44 -10.67 1.35
N VAL A 346 -3.83 -9.55 1.76
CA VAL A 346 -2.41 -9.29 1.52
C VAL A 346 -1.62 -10.10 2.53
N VAL A 347 -1.09 -11.24 2.09
CA VAL A 347 -0.24 -12.11 2.92
C VAL A 347 1.19 -11.60 2.86
N ASP A 348 1.65 -11.00 3.95
CA ASP A 348 3.08 -10.78 4.20
C ASP A 348 3.57 -11.80 5.23
N PRO A 349 4.33 -12.84 4.81
CA PRO A 349 4.78 -13.89 5.73
C PRO A 349 5.68 -13.38 6.86
N TYR A 350 6.36 -12.23 6.68
CA TYR A 350 7.22 -11.65 7.71
C TYR A 350 6.42 -11.13 8.91
N LEU A 351 5.22 -10.56 8.67
CA LEU A 351 4.39 -10.01 9.74
C LEU A 351 3.92 -11.06 10.75
N GLU A 352 3.95 -12.34 10.38
CA GLU A 352 3.54 -13.48 11.22
C GLU A 352 4.71 -14.35 11.70
N ASP A 353 5.96 -14.03 11.37
CA ASP A 353 7.15 -14.78 11.79
C ASP A 353 7.83 -14.10 12.99
N GLN A 354 7.41 -14.47 14.19
CA GLN A 354 7.95 -13.89 15.43
C GLN A 354 9.47 -14.17 15.61
N PRO A 355 9.98 -15.40 15.41
CA PRO A 355 11.42 -15.66 15.43
C PRO A 355 12.23 -14.78 14.47
N ALA A 356 11.71 -14.51 13.27
CA ALA A 356 12.35 -13.61 12.32
C ALA A 356 12.40 -12.17 12.83
N LYS A 357 11.27 -11.67 13.39
CA LYS A 357 11.21 -10.32 13.98
C LYS A 357 12.22 -10.17 15.11
N ASP A 358 12.29 -11.12 16.03
CA ASP A 358 13.19 -11.08 17.17
C ASP A 358 14.66 -11.06 16.73
N THR A 359 15.04 -11.96 15.80
CA THR A 359 16.41 -12.05 15.27
C THR A 359 16.81 -10.78 14.52
N LEU A 360 15.94 -10.26 13.66
CA LEU A 360 16.24 -9.05 12.89
C LEU A 360 16.23 -7.80 13.77
N LYS A 361 15.37 -7.74 14.79
CA LYS A 361 15.39 -6.69 15.81
C LYS A 361 16.71 -6.68 16.58
N GLN A 362 17.22 -7.85 16.95
CA GLN A 362 18.53 -7.98 17.58
C GLN A 362 19.65 -7.50 16.64
N ALA A 363 19.65 -7.93 15.38
CA ALA A 363 20.60 -7.46 14.37
C ALA A 363 20.56 -5.93 14.20
N ALA A 364 19.37 -5.34 14.14
CA ALA A 364 19.17 -3.88 14.05
C ALA A 364 19.70 -3.13 15.26
N LEU A 365 19.48 -3.66 16.47
CA LEU A 365 20.01 -3.08 17.70
C LEU A 365 21.53 -3.09 17.72
N MET A 366 22.16 -4.21 17.32
CA MET A 366 23.62 -4.32 17.28
C MET A 366 24.24 -3.43 16.19
N ALA A 367 23.70 -3.46 14.97
CA ALA A 367 24.20 -2.64 13.87
C ALA A 367 24.11 -1.12 14.18
N ARG A 368 23.04 -0.70 14.88
CA ARG A 368 22.89 0.69 15.32
C ARG A 368 23.91 1.08 16.38
N LYS A 369 24.26 0.20 17.32
CA LYS A 369 25.33 0.45 18.30
C LYS A 369 26.67 0.68 17.59
N ALA A 370 26.91 -0.04 16.50
CA ALA A 370 28.08 0.11 15.64
C ALA A 370 27.97 1.26 14.60
N ARG A 371 26.89 2.07 14.63
CA ARG A 371 26.62 3.17 13.68
C ARG A 371 26.62 2.76 12.20
N LEU A 372 26.21 1.53 11.90
CA LEU A 372 26.06 1.02 10.53
C LEU A 372 24.68 1.38 9.96
N VAL A 373 24.55 1.35 8.63
CA VAL A 373 23.27 1.49 7.92
C VAL A 373 22.83 0.11 7.43
N PRO A 374 22.11 -0.68 8.27
CA PRO A 374 21.69 -2.02 7.90
C PRO A 374 20.47 -1.99 6.97
N ARG A 375 20.41 -2.94 6.03
CA ARG A 375 19.21 -3.28 5.25
C ARG A 375 18.77 -4.68 5.62
N PHE A 376 17.46 -4.88 5.77
CA PHE A 376 16.89 -6.16 6.19
C PHE A 376 16.04 -6.74 5.08
N VAL A 377 16.27 -8.01 4.77
CA VAL A 377 15.62 -8.74 3.69
C VAL A 377 15.09 -10.03 4.27
N TYR A 378 13.81 -10.31 4.00
CA TYR A 378 13.17 -11.54 4.42
C TYR A 378 12.76 -12.37 3.20
N ARG A 379 13.11 -13.65 3.24
CA ARG A 379 12.77 -14.64 2.21
C ARG A 379 12.42 -15.97 2.85
N GLN A 380 11.56 -16.74 2.16
CA GLN A 380 11.36 -18.13 2.52
C GLN A 380 12.56 -18.95 2.05
N GLN A 381 12.93 -19.97 2.81
CA GLN A 381 14.04 -20.85 2.54
C GLN A 381 13.69 -21.77 1.36
N GLU A 382 14.22 -21.46 0.20
CA GLU A 382 14.22 -22.30 -1.01
C GLU A 382 15.69 -22.56 -1.40
N PRO A 383 16.00 -23.72 -2.02
CA PRO A 383 17.35 -24.01 -2.50
C PRO A 383 17.82 -22.91 -3.48
N GLY A 384 19.07 -22.46 -3.32
CA GLY A 384 19.67 -21.42 -4.17
C GLY A 384 19.28 -19.96 -3.86
N MET A 385 18.39 -19.70 -2.89
CA MET A 385 17.94 -18.32 -2.62
C MET A 385 19.04 -17.39 -2.11
N ALA A 386 20.00 -17.91 -1.33
CA ALA A 386 21.15 -17.14 -0.90
C ALA A 386 22.01 -16.69 -2.11
N ALA A 387 22.20 -17.58 -3.10
CA ALA A 387 22.94 -17.30 -4.32
C ALA A 387 22.20 -16.27 -5.21
N LEU A 388 20.87 -16.35 -5.31
CA LEU A 388 20.07 -15.39 -6.07
C LEU A 388 20.16 -13.98 -5.49
N ILE A 389 20.16 -13.84 -4.15
CA ILE A 389 20.37 -12.54 -3.50
C ILE A 389 21.82 -12.08 -3.67
N TRP A 390 22.79 -12.98 -3.57
CA TRP A 390 24.20 -12.67 -3.82
C TRP A 390 24.45 -12.10 -5.23
N GLN A 391 23.89 -12.73 -6.26
CA GLN A 391 23.96 -12.25 -7.66
C GLN A 391 23.26 -10.92 -7.90
N ARG A 392 22.33 -10.50 -7.02
CA ARG A 392 21.63 -9.22 -7.16
C ARG A 392 22.29 -8.10 -6.38
N VAL A 393 22.82 -8.41 -5.19
CA VAL A 393 23.40 -7.42 -4.27
C VAL A 393 24.86 -7.13 -4.61
N HIS A 394 25.59 -8.11 -5.16
CA HIS A 394 27.04 -8.07 -5.38
C HIS A 394 27.83 -7.70 -4.11
N PRO A 395 27.68 -8.47 -3.02
CA PRO A 395 28.41 -8.19 -1.79
C PRO A 395 29.88 -8.58 -1.92
N CYS A 396 30.76 -7.87 -1.22
CA CYS A 396 32.18 -8.18 -1.16
C CYS A 396 32.50 -9.30 -0.16
N ASP A 397 31.64 -9.48 0.85
CA ASP A 397 31.75 -10.54 1.84
C ASP A 397 30.37 -11.13 2.13
N VAL A 398 30.27 -12.45 2.13
CA VAL A 398 29.07 -13.18 2.57
C VAL A 398 29.41 -13.96 3.84
N VAL A 399 28.71 -13.65 4.92
CA VAL A 399 28.91 -14.25 6.23
C VAL A 399 27.82 -15.30 6.49
N LEU A 400 28.23 -16.56 6.59
CA LEU A 400 27.38 -17.74 6.76
C LEU A 400 27.95 -18.67 7.86
N THR A 401 27.20 -19.68 8.30
CA THR A 401 27.82 -20.80 9.04
C THR A 401 28.64 -21.69 8.11
N ALA A 402 29.62 -22.42 8.65
CA ALA A 402 30.43 -23.35 7.85
C ALA A 402 29.59 -24.46 7.19
N GLU A 403 28.49 -24.89 7.81
CA GLU A 403 27.56 -25.88 7.26
C GLU A 403 26.79 -25.30 6.07
N GLN A 404 26.26 -24.07 6.19
CA GLN A 404 25.57 -23.38 5.11
C GLN A 404 26.51 -23.04 3.94
N ALA A 405 27.78 -22.76 4.22
CA ALA A 405 28.79 -22.54 3.18
C ALA A 405 29.03 -23.79 2.32
N ALA A 406 28.87 -24.99 2.89
CA ALA A 406 28.95 -26.25 2.13
C ALA A 406 27.70 -26.49 1.27
N GLU A 407 26.53 -26.02 1.70
CA GLU A 407 25.28 -26.12 0.94
C GLU A 407 25.17 -25.05 -0.17
N ALA A 408 25.91 -23.95 -0.05
CA ALA A 408 25.88 -22.82 -0.97
C ALA A 408 26.90 -22.94 -2.13
N GLU A 409 26.99 -24.11 -2.78
CA GLU A 409 27.92 -24.36 -3.91
C GLU A 409 27.73 -23.38 -5.09
N GLU A 410 26.54 -22.79 -5.22
CA GLU A 410 26.20 -21.81 -6.27
C GLU A 410 26.85 -20.42 -6.06
N ILE A 411 27.37 -20.13 -4.86
CA ILE A 411 28.13 -18.91 -4.59
C ILE A 411 29.57 -19.18 -5.00
N ASN A 412 30.12 -18.37 -5.93
CA ASN A 412 31.48 -18.54 -6.44
C ASN A 412 32.44 -17.49 -5.82
N PRO A 413 32.96 -17.68 -4.60
CA PRO A 413 33.89 -16.76 -3.96
C PRO A 413 35.29 -16.85 -4.56
N ASP A 414 36.06 -15.77 -4.45
CA ASP A 414 37.49 -15.81 -4.79
C ASP A 414 38.31 -16.38 -3.62
N ARG A 415 37.83 -16.19 -2.39
CA ARG A 415 38.49 -16.70 -1.17
C ARG A 415 37.47 -17.01 -0.08
N ILE A 416 37.71 -18.10 0.63
CA ILE A 416 36.96 -18.46 1.84
C ILE A 416 37.85 -18.24 3.06
N ARG A 417 37.38 -17.49 4.05
CA ARG A 417 38.03 -17.31 5.36
C ARG A 417 37.12 -17.86 6.45
N TYR A 418 37.68 -18.65 7.35
CA TYR A 418 36.95 -19.13 8.52
C TYR A 418 37.32 -18.33 9.76
N GLU A 419 36.32 -17.86 10.50
CA GLU A 419 36.45 -17.22 11.80
C GLU A 419 35.92 -18.17 12.88
N LEU A 420 36.75 -18.47 13.88
CA LEU A 420 36.34 -19.24 15.05
C LEU A 420 35.72 -18.30 16.07
N THR A 421 34.42 -18.41 16.26
CA THR A 421 33.70 -17.71 17.33
C THR A 421 33.45 -18.66 18.51
N PRO A 422 33.22 -18.14 19.73
CA PRO A 422 32.92 -18.96 20.91
C PRO A 422 31.69 -19.86 20.74
N ARG A 423 30.84 -19.56 19.74
CA ARG A 423 29.58 -20.26 19.48
C ARG A 423 29.62 -21.11 18.21
N GLY A 424 30.69 -21.11 17.42
CA GLY A 424 30.79 -21.94 16.20
C GLY A 424 31.76 -21.39 15.15
N LYS A 425 31.93 -22.13 14.05
CA LYS A 425 32.75 -21.73 12.90
C LYS A 425 31.91 -20.92 11.91
N ILE A 426 32.31 -19.69 11.64
CA ILE A 426 31.68 -18.79 10.67
C ILE A 426 32.55 -18.75 9.42
N ALA A 427 31.93 -18.81 8.26
CA ALA A 427 32.58 -18.70 6.96
C ALA A 427 32.32 -17.31 6.35
N HIS A 428 33.39 -16.70 5.86
CA HIS A 428 33.40 -15.46 5.09
C HIS A 428 33.75 -15.81 3.64
N LEU A 429 32.80 -15.65 2.75
CA LEU A 429 32.95 -15.89 1.31
C LEU A 429 33.25 -14.54 0.65
N LEU A 430 34.53 -14.29 0.38
CA LEU A 430 35.02 -13.03 -0.17
C LEU A 430 34.97 -13.03 -1.69
N LYS A 431 34.43 -11.95 -2.27
CA LYS A 431 34.34 -11.74 -3.72
C LYS A 431 34.77 -10.33 -4.10
N HIS A 432 35.67 -10.23 -5.08
CA HIS A 432 35.94 -8.99 -5.79
C HIS A 432 35.15 -9.00 -7.10
N TRP A 433 34.35 -7.95 -7.31
CA TRP A 433 33.45 -7.80 -8.45
C TRP A 433 34.09 -7.05 -9.61
#